data_AF-A0A8H6M6V0-F1
#
_entry.id   AF-A0A8H6M6V0-F1
#
_cell.length_a   1.000
_cell.length_b   1.000
_cell.length_c   1.000
_cell.angle_alpha   90.00
_cell.angle_beta   90.00
_cell.angle_gamma   90.00
#
_symmetry.space_group_name_H-M   'P 1'
#
loop_
_entity.id
_entity.type
_entity.pdbx_description
1 polymer ?
#
loop_
_entity_poly.entity_id
_entity_poly.type
_entity_poly.pdbx_seq_one_letter_code
_entity_poly.pdbx_strand_id
1 'polypeptide(L)'
;MTTVEPGPHNNKEHWIESGKSYALTNVKAGHPITIDPNTNTVSGLTRYTRTPFQLWEAAFVDSLWTFKNIETGRYLGHVLDVVIKQSEDIKTTTHPFIWQVKRDVNGWLKLSVPYTNFVLDMEINERRKVMTCNSHGQSNQRWILNPDKPLQFPIEPGTIYKIICSEAGTVVNLDDSGVVSGHHYNEGRNQKWEAIPTNSDTWLFKNHFSGKYLGIWVDLPANGTLVGGTDNPFAWDVIPKYVNGKLCNRNSVM
;
A
#
# COMPACT_ATOMS: atom_id res chain seq x y z
N MET A 1 -5.15 13.90 -51.50
CA MET A 1 -4.51 13.51 -50.23
C MET A 1 -5.42 13.94 -49.11
N THR A 2 -6.17 13.02 -48.54
CA THR A 2 -7.14 13.30 -47.48
C THR A 2 -6.42 13.11 -46.15
N THR A 3 -6.09 14.21 -45.48
CA THR A 3 -5.61 14.21 -44.10
C THR A 3 -6.73 13.68 -43.21
N VAL A 4 -6.55 12.45 -42.70
CA VAL A 4 -7.45 11.86 -41.71
C VAL A 4 -7.16 12.56 -40.39
N GLU A 5 -8.12 13.34 -39.90
CA GLU A 5 -8.02 13.94 -38.56
C GLU A 5 -7.99 12.83 -37.50
N PRO A 6 -7.06 12.90 -36.53
CA PRO A 6 -7.06 11.97 -35.40
C PRO A 6 -8.34 12.21 -34.60
N GLY A 7 -9.25 11.23 -34.66
CA GLY A 7 -10.51 11.26 -33.94
C GLY A 7 -10.32 11.46 -32.43
N PRO A 8 -11.34 11.97 -31.73
CA PRO A 8 -11.24 12.30 -30.31
C PRO A 8 -10.84 11.06 -29.53
N HIS A 9 -9.60 11.05 -29.03
CA HIS A 9 -9.15 10.10 -28.04
C HIS A 9 -10.04 10.34 -26.81
N ASN A 10 -11.08 9.52 -26.67
CA ASN A 10 -11.91 9.43 -25.48
C ASN A 10 -11.00 9.55 -24.26
N ASN A 11 -11.27 10.55 -23.41
CA ASN A 11 -10.64 10.81 -22.13
C ASN A 11 -10.59 9.51 -21.31
N LYS A 12 -9.58 8.69 -21.57
CA LYS A 12 -9.17 7.61 -20.68
C LYS A 12 -8.67 8.34 -19.45
N GLU A 13 -9.37 8.18 -18.34
CA GLU A 13 -8.87 8.63 -17.04
C GLU A 13 -7.39 8.24 -16.94
N HIS A 14 -6.51 9.23 -16.97
CA HIS A 14 -5.08 9.01 -16.81
C HIS A 14 -4.85 8.79 -15.32
N TRP A 15 -4.99 7.53 -14.89
CA TRP A 15 -4.75 7.07 -13.51
C TRP A 15 -3.26 7.07 -13.13
N ILE A 16 -2.38 7.30 -14.11
CA ILE A 16 -0.99 7.70 -13.92
C ILE A 16 -0.77 9.00 -14.70
N GLU A 17 -0.15 9.98 -14.07
CA GLU A 17 0.30 11.22 -14.69
C GLU A 17 1.81 11.17 -14.91
N SER A 18 2.26 11.49 -16.12
CA SER A 18 3.68 11.59 -16.43
C SER A 18 4.33 12.72 -15.61
N GLY A 19 5.51 12.47 -15.03
CA GLY A 19 6.23 13.40 -14.17
C GLY A 19 5.75 13.44 -12.71
N LYS A 20 4.79 12.58 -12.31
CA LYS A 20 4.38 12.44 -10.91
C LYS A 20 5.09 11.28 -10.24
N SER A 21 5.38 11.44 -8.95
CA SER A 21 5.99 10.41 -8.11
C SER A 21 4.93 9.60 -7.36
N TYR A 22 5.18 8.30 -7.27
CA TYR A 22 4.29 7.33 -6.65
C TYR A 22 5.07 6.31 -5.82
N ALA A 23 4.46 5.82 -4.75
CA ALA A 23 4.84 4.56 -4.13
C ALA A 23 4.06 3.41 -4.78
N LEU A 24 4.77 2.41 -5.30
CA LEU A 24 4.19 1.23 -5.92
C LEU A 24 3.94 0.17 -4.85
N THR A 25 2.73 0.10 -4.30
CA THR A 25 2.40 -0.80 -3.19
C THR A 25 1.78 -2.10 -3.68
N ASN A 26 2.33 -3.23 -3.25
CA ASN A 26 1.77 -4.54 -3.55
C ASN A 26 0.45 -4.75 -2.82
N VAL A 27 -0.58 -5.22 -3.51
CA VAL A 27 -1.92 -5.42 -2.93
C VAL A 27 -1.92 -6.49 -1.84
N LYS A 28 -1.14 -7.57 -2.00
CA LYS A 28 -1.13 -8.68 -1.03
C LYS A 28 -0.23 -8.38 0.18
N ALA A 29 0.93 -7.76 -0.04
CA ALA A 29 1.86 -7.46 1.05
C ALA A 29 1.57 -6.13 1.78
N GLY A 30 0.89 -5.18 1.14
CA GLY A 30 0.64 -3.85 1.71
C GLY A 30 1.89 -2.95 1.79
N HIS A 31 3.01 -3.36 1.19
CA HIS A 31 4.28 -2.67 1.24
C HIS A 31 4.70 -2.10 -0.13
N PRO A 32 5.32 -0.91 -0.17
CA PRO A 32 5.84 -0.32 -1.39
C PRO A 32 7.13 -1.01 -1.86
N ILE A 33 7.35 -0.96 -3.16
CA ILE A 33 8.63 -1.26 -3.77
C ILE A 33 9.66 -0.24 -3.27
N THR A 34 10.75 -0.74 -2.70
CA THR A 34 11.83 0.05 -2.09
C THR A 34 13.17 -0.34 -2.68
N ILE A 35 14.03 0.63 -2.96
CA ILE A 35 15.43 0.37 -3.28
C ILE A 35 16.25 0.33 -1.99
N ASP A 36 17.06 -0.70 -1.83
CA ASP A 36 18.15 -0.70 -0.87
C ASP A 36 19.32 0.15 -1.42
N PRO A 37 19.67 1.28 -0.77
CA PRO A 37 20.73 2.18 -1.26
C PRO A 37 22.10 1.51 -1.37
N ASN A 38 22.38 0.49 -0.56
CA ASN A 38 23.70 -0.13 -0.50
C ASN A 38 23.89 -1.16 -1.62
N THR A 39 22.81 -1.88 -1.95
CA THR A 39 22.88 -3.01 -2.88
C THR A 39 22.24 -2.72 -4.23
N ASN A 40 21.51 -1.59 -4.37
CA ASN A 40 20.65 -1.28 -5.51
C ASN A 40 19.59 -2.38 -5.80
N THR A 41 19.33 -3.25 -4.82
CA THR A 41 18.31 -4.28 -4.94
C THR A 41 16.94 -3.72 -4.63
N VAL A 42 15.92 -4.32 -5.24
CA VAL A 42 14.53 -3.93 -5.07
C VAL A 42 13.87 -4.92 -4.12
N SER A 43 13.22 -4.41 -3.07
CA SER A 43 12.51 -5.23 -2.10
C SER A 43 11.09 -4.72 -1.85
N GLY A 44 10.22 -5.62 -1.39
CA GLY A 44 8.89 -5.33 -0.87
C GLY A 44 8.79 -5.40 0.65
N LEU A 45 9.93 -5.33 1.34
CA LEU A 45 10.01 -5.65 2.77
C LEU A 45 9.66 -4.47 3.67
N THR A 46 9.85 -3.25 3.19
CA THR A 46 9.83 -2.10 4.09
C THR A 46 8.43 -1.52 4.23
N ARG A 47 8.12 -1.07 5.44
CA ARG A 47 6.93 -0.26 5.71
C ARG A 47 6.96 0.99 4.85
N TYR A 48 5.81 1.46 4.36
CA TYR A 48 5.74 2.76 3.71
C TYR A 48 6.08 3.87 4.70
N THR A 49 7.28 4.42 4.56
CA THR A 49 7.85 5.52 5.36
C THR A 49 7.98 6.79 4.53
N ARG A 50 7.54 6.76 3.26
CA ARG A 50 7.64 7.87 2.30
C ARG A 50 9.07 8.34 2.08
N THR A 51 10.05 7.46 2.30
CA THR A 51 11.43 7.81 1.98
C THR A 51 11.57 7.96 0.46
N PRO A 52 12.48 8.81 -0.03
CA PRO A 52 12.77 8.94 -1.45
C PRO A 52 13.11 7.60 -2.14
N PHE A 53 13.63 6.61 -1.40
CA PHE A 53 13.89 5.24 -1.88
C PHE A 53 12.63 4.41 -2.18
N GLN A 54 11.45 4.86 -1.74
CA GLN A 54 10.16 4.21 -1.98
C GLN A 54 9.33 4.90 -3.06
N LEU A 55 9.80 6.03 -3.57
CA LEU A 55 9.07 6.88 -4.50
C LEU A 55 9.65 6.76 -5.91
N TRP A 56 8.75 6.65 -6.88
CA TRP A 56 9.05 6.39 -8.27
C TRP A 56 8.32 7.40 -9.15
N GLU A 57 9.07 8.23 -9.85
CA GLU A 57 8.54 9.10 -10.90
C GLU A 57 8.10 8.26 -12.09
N ALA A 58 6.83 8.38 -12.46
CA ALA A 58 6.28 7.72 -13.63
C ALA A 58 6.46 8.61 -14.86
N ALA A 59 6.91 8.03 -15.98
CA ALA A 59 6.97 8.73 -17.26
C ALA A 59 6.35 7.88 -18.38
N PHE A 60 5.53 8.51 -19.23
CA PHE A 60 4.91 7.85 -20.37
C PHE A 60 5.81 8.00 -21.61
N VAL A 61 6.30 6.88 -22.14
CA VAL A 61 7.26 6.81 -23.25
C VAL A 61 6.77 5.76 -24.24
N ASP A 62 6.58 6.15 -25.50
CA ASP A 62 6.17 5.25 -26.60
C ASP A 62 4.95 4.36 -26.28
N SER A 63 3.91 4.97 -25.70
CA SER A 63 2.68 4.28 -25.27
C SER A 63 2.85 3.30 -24.09
N LEU A 64 4.00 3.31 -23.43
CA LEU A 64 4.34 2.49 -22.27
C LEU A 64 4.81 3.37 -21.10
N TRP A 65 5.02 2.77 -19.93
CA TRP A 65 5.42 3.49 -18.73
C TRP A 65 6.81 3.10 -18.26
N THR A 66 7.55 4.08 -17.75
CA THR A 66 8.80 3.86 -17.00
C THR A 66 8.61 4.36 -15.58
N PHE A 67 9.33 3.77 -14.63
CA PHE A 67 9.30 4.17 -13.22
C PHE A 67 10.74 4.41 -12.76
N LYS A 68 11.09 5.67 -12.54
CA LYS A 68 12.42 6.11 -12.12
C LYS A 68 12.40 6.44 -10.64
N ASN A 69 13.22 5.79 -9.83
CA ASN A 69 13.30 6.15 -8.43
C ASN A 69 13.85 7.57 -8.26
N ILE A 70 13.20 8.36 -7.41
CA ILE A 70 13.50 9.79 -7.29
C ILE A 70 14.83 10.07 -6.58
N GLU A 71 15.30 9.15 -5.74
CA GLU A 71 16.53 9.30 -4.97
C GLU A 71 17.76 8.88 -5.78
N THR A 72 17.70 7.68 -6.37
CA THR A 72 18.84 7.08 -7.07
C THR A 72 18.89 7.45 -8.55
N GLY A 73 17.78 7.94 -9.12
CA GLY A 73 17.62 8.19 -10.55
C GLY A 73 17.63 6.93 -11.42
N ARG A 74 17.57 5.73 -10.83
CA ARG A 74 17.57 4.44 -11.54
C ARG A 74 16.14 3.97 -11.82
N TYR A 75 15.96 3.18 -12.88
CA TYR A 75 14.64 2.68 -13.31
C TYR A 75 14.34 1.29 -12.74
N LEU A 76 13.06 1.07 -12.40
CA LEU A 76 12.53 -0.22 -11.98
C LEU A 76 12.50 -1.20 -13.16
N GLY A 77 13.28 -2.28 -13.10
CA GLY A 77 13.25 -3.27 -14.17
C GLY A 77 14.45 -4.23 -14.17
N HIS A 78 14.77 -4.75 -15.34
CA HIS A 78 15.96 -5.58 -15.53
C HIS A 78 17.11 -4.77 -16.14
N VAL A 79 18.33 -5.29 -15.98
CA VAL A 79 19.47 -4.82 -16.76
C VAL A 79 19.20 -5.15 -18.23
N LEU A 80 19.52 -4.21 -19.13
CA LEU A 80 19.40 -4.43 -20.58
C LEU A 80 20.27 -5.63 -21.00
N ASP A 81 19.92 -6.22 -22.15
CA ASP A 81 20.62 -7.35 -22.78
C ASP A 81 20.57 -8.68 -22.01
N VAL A 82 19.76 -8.75 -20.95
CA VAL A 82 19.45 -10.02 -20.27
C VAL A 82 18.13 -10.56 -20.79
N VAL A 83 18.13 -11.82 -21.21
CA VAL A 83 16.88 -12.55 -21.49
C VAL A 83 16.12 -12.69 -20.17
N ILE A 84 14.98 -12.02 -20.07
CA ILE A 84 14.11 -12.07 -18.88
C ILE A 84 13.57 -13.50 -18.74
N LYS A 85 13.71 -14.05 -17.53
CA LYS A 85 13.27 -15.40 -17.17
C LYS A 85 12.19 -15.34 -16.09
N GLN A 86 11.47 -16.45 -15.96
CA GLN A 86 10.59 -16.65 -14.83
C GLN A 86 11.39 -16.64 -13.53
N SER A 87 10.85 -15.97 -12.51
CA SER A 87 11.44 -15.80 -11.18
C SER A 87 12.78 -15.05 -11.18
N GLU A 88 13.03 -14.24 -12.22
CA GLU A 88 14.20 -13.35 -12.27
C GLU A 88 13.96 -12.09 -11.44
N ASP A 89 14.97 -11.67 -10.70
CA ASP A 89 14.88 -10.54 -9.79
C ASP A 89 14.71 -9.23 -10.53
N ILE A 90 13.81 -8.41 -10.01
CA ILE A 90 13.78 -7.00 -10.37
C ILE A 90 14.92 -6.30 -9.66
N LYS A 91 15.65 -5.52 -10.44
CA LYS A 91 16.74 -4.68 -9.97
C LYS A 91 16.43 -3.25 -10.37
N THR A 92 17.46 -2.41 -10.26
CA THR A 92 17.43 -1.06 -10.79
C THR A 92 18.44 -0.94 -11.91
N THR A 93 18.03 -0.34 -13.02
CA THR A 93 18.89 -0.14 -14.20
C THR A 93 19.11 1.36 -14.45
N THR A 94 20.24 1.70 -15.07
CA THR A 94 20.54 3.08 -15.48
C THR A 94 19.80 3.49 -16.76
N HIS A 95 19.26 2.52 -17.50
CA HIS A 95 18.50 2.77 -18.72
C HIS A 95 17.00 2.65 -18.46
N PRO A 96 16.16 3.43 -19.14
CA PRO A 96 14.71 3.31 -19.01
C PRO A 96 14.25 1.87 -19.31
N PHE A 97 13.51 1.29 -18.35
CA PHE A 97 12.83 0.02 -18.55
C PHE A 97 11.33 0.28 -18.71
N ILE A 98 10.77 -0.20 -19.81
CA ILE A 98 9.38 0.03 -20.21
C ILE A 98 8.46 -1.07 -19.71
N TRP A 99 7.34 -0.67 -19.14
CA TRP A 99 6.27 -1.51 -18.61
C TRP A 99 4.98 -1.25 -19.38
N GLN A 100 4.31 -2.33 -19.78
CA GLN A 100 2.90 -2.25 -20.14
C GLN A 100 2.06 -2.26 -18.86
N VAL A 101 1.39 -1.16 -18.56
CA VAL A 101 0.56 -1.04 -17.35
C VAL A 101 -0.91 -1.14 -17.70
N LYS A 102 -1.62 -2.07 -17.07
CA LYS A 102 -3.07 -2.26 -17.23
C LYS A 102 -3.76 -2.13 -15.89
N ARG A 103 -4.93 -1.50 -15.87
CA ARG A 103 -5.80 -1.36 -14.69
C ARG A 103 -6.93 -2.39 -14.79
N ASP A 104 -7.20 -3.11 -13.70
CA ASP A 104 -8.33 -4.04 -13.61
C ASP A 104 -9.60 -3.38 -13.06
N VAL A 105 -10.68 -4.16 -12.96
CA VAL A 105 -12.00 -3.67 -12.51
C VAL A 105 -12.03 -3.16 -11.07
N ASN A 106 -11.06 -3.57 -10.24
CA ASN A 106 -10.89 -3.11 -8.85
C ASN A 106 -9.95 -1.89 -8.76
N GLY A 107 -9.55 -1.36 -9.92
CA GLY A 107 -8.60 -0.29 -10.05
C GLY A 107 -7.16 -0.67 -9.69
N TRP A 108 -6.86 -1.96 -9.50
CA TRP A 108 -5.50 -2.43 -9.27
C TRP A 108 -4.72 -2.48 -10.57
N LEU A 109 -3.41 -2.33 -10.46
CA LEU A 109 -2.51 -2.28 -11.60
C LEU A 109 -1.78 -3.60 -11.78
N LYS A 110 -1.56 -3.94 -13.04
CA LYS A 110 -0.68 -5.01 -13.49
C LYS A 110 0.39 -4.40 -14.38
N LEU A 111 1.64 -4.58 -14.01
CA LEU A 111 2.81 -4.14 -14.78
C LEU A 111 3.37 -5.37 -15.49
N SER A 112 3.31 -5.37 -16.82
CA SER A 112 3.79 -6.47 -17.66
C SER A 112 5.03 -6.05 -18.46
N VAL A 113 5.96 -6.98 -18.66
CA VAL A 113 7.05 -6.81 -19.62
C VAL A 113 6.45 -6.91 -21.03
N PRO A 114 6.61 -5.88 -21.89
CA PRO A 114 6.03 -5.87 -23.23
C PRO A 114 6.36 -7.14 -24.04
N TYR A 115 5.38 -7.63 -24.80
CA TYR A 115 5.51 -8.81 -25.68
C TYR A 115 5.84 -10.14 -24.98
N THR A 116 5.65 -10.22 -23.65
CA THR A 116 5.82 -11.45 -22.89
C THR A 116 4.60 -11.73 -22.00
N ASN A 117 4.58 -12.90 -21.37
CA ASN A 117 3.62 -13.23 -20.31
C ASN A 117 4.15 -12.88 -18.90
N PHE A 118 5.31 -12.22 -18.82
CA PHE A 118 5.94 -11.87 -17.55
C PHE A 118 5.37 -10.59 -16.97
N VAL A 119 5.17 -10.62 -15.66
CA VAL A 119 4.56 -9.54 -14.89
C VAL A 119 5.36 -9.29 -13.63
N LEU A 120 5.27 -8.07 -13.12
CA LEU A 120 5.84 -7.69 -11.85
C LEU A 120 5.11 -8.42 -10.71
N ASP A 121 5.86 -9.23 -9.96
CA ASP A 121 5.39 -10.11 -8.91
C ASP A 121 6.16 -9.83 -7.62
N MET A 122 5.49 -10.00 -6.48
CA MET A 122 6.13 -10.03 -5.17
C MET A 122 6.00 -11.43 -4.58
N GLU A 123 7.12 -12.12 -4.43
CA GLU A 123 7.17 -13.32 -3.61
C GLU A 123 6.97 -12.91 -2.14
N ILE A 124 6.09 -13.56 -1.37
CA ILE A 124 5.72 -13.11 0.00
C ILE A 124 6.30 -14.03 1.09
N ASN A 125 7.19 -14.94 0.70
CA ASN A 125 7.97 -15.67 1.69
C ASN A 125 8.95 -14.74 2.43
N GLU A 126 9.82 -15.31 3.26
CA GLU A 126 10.73 -14.59 4.16
C GLU A 126 11.60 -13.52 3.48
N ARG A 127 11.82 -13.61 2.17
CA ARG A 127 12.69 -12.67 1.44
C ARG A 127 11.95 -11.47 0.84
N ARG A 128 10.62 -11.48 0.84
CA ARG A 128 9.71 -10.57 0.11
C ARG A 128 10.30 -9.92 -1.13
N LYS A 129 10.71 -10.76 -2.07
CA LYS A 129 11.46 -10.40 -3.26
C LYS A 129 10.55 -9.89 -4.37
N VAL A 130 10.97 -8.85 -5.08
CA VAL A 130 10.28 -8.38 -6.29
C VAL A 130 10.94 -9.02 -7.51
N MET A 131 10.14 -9.66 -8.37
CA MET A 131 10.62 -10.47 -9.49
C MET A 131 9.66 -10.39 -10.69
N THR A 132 10.07 -10.93 -11.82
CA THR A 132 9.15 -11.24 -12.93
C THR A 132 8.66 -12.68 -12.86
N CYS A 133 7.33 -12.87 -12.92
CA CYS A 133 6.72 -14.19 -12.98
C CYS A 133 5.73 -14.29 -14.13
N ASN A 134 5.40 -15.51 -14.54
CA ASN A 134 4.28 -15.73 -15.44
C ASN A 134 2.98 -15.21 -14.79
N SER A 135 2.18 -14.50 -15.57
CA SER A 135 0.89 -14.01 -15.12
C SER A 135 -0.03 -15.14 -14.66
N HIS A 136 -0.32 -15.20 -13.37
CA HIS A 136 -1.31 -16.12 -12.78
C HIS A 136 -2.46 -15.39 -12.06
N GLY A 137 -2.46 -14.05 -12.10
CA GLY A 137 -3.62 -13.23 -11.72
C GLY A 137 -3.90 -13.10 -10.22
N GLN A 138 -2.99 -13.59 -9.38
CA GLN A 138 -3.13 -13.47 -7.92
C GLN A 138 -2.78 -12.05 -7.44
N SER A 139 -3.13 -11.74 -6.19
CA SER A 139 -2.96 -10.41 -5.59
C SER A 139 -1.50 -10.00 -5.37
N ASN A 140 -0.54 -10.92 -5.36
CA ASN A 140 0.89 -10.59 -5.39
C ASN A 140 1.36 -10.02 -6.75
N GLN A 141 0.56 -10.14 -7.80
CA GLN A 141 0.79 -9.55 -9.13
C GLN A 141 -0.08 -8.30 -9.37
N ARG A 142 -0.50 -7.66 -8.28
CA ARG A 142 -1.38 -6.48 -8.30
C ARG A 142 -0.77 -5.38 -7.46
N TRP A 143 -0.84 -4.17 -8.00
CA TRP A 143 -0.14 -3.01 -7.47
C TRP A 143 -1.08 -1.81 -7.37
N ILE A 144 -0.82 -0.94 -6.41
CA ILE A 144 -1.49 0.35 -6.24
C ILE A 144 -0.43 1.43 -6.39
N LEU A 145 -0.73 2.49 -7.14
CA LEU A 145 0.07 3.70 -7.16
C LEU A 145 -0.47 4.66 -6.12
N ASN A 146 0.26 4.81 -5.02
CA ASN A 146 -0.03 5.81 -4.01
C ASN A 146 0.72 7.08 -4.42
N PRO A 147 0.04 8.18 -4.78
CA PRO A 147 0.72 9.41 -5.16
C PRO A 147 1.58 9.90 -3.98
N ASP A 148 2.70 10.57 -4.28
CA ASP A 148 3.46 11.32 -3.28
C ASP A 148 2.69 12.59 -2.87
N LYS A 149 1.59 12.37 -2.18
CA LYS A 149 0.89 13.36 -1.40
C LYS A 149 1.17 13.00 0.06
N PRO A 150 1.20 14.01 0.95
CA PRO A 150 1.05 13.73 2.37
C PRO A 150 -0.12 12.77 2.52
N LEU A 151 0.12 11.64 3.20
CA LEU A 151 -0.98 10.78 3.59
C LEU A 151 -1.91 11.68 4.40
N GLN A 152 -3.05 12.07 3.81
CA GLN A 152 -4.14 12.58 4.60
C GLN A 152 -4.63 11.37 5.37
N PHE A 153 -4.09 11.21 6.57
CA PHE A 153 -4.62 10.24 7.50
C PHE A 153 -6.07 10.63 7.72
N PRO A 154 -7.04 9.71 7.54
CA PRO A 154 -8.43 9.99 7.84
C PRO A 154 -8.69 10.11 9.36
N ILE A 155 -7.62 10.20 10.14
CA ILE A 155 -7.63 10.26 11.60
C ILE A 155 -7.10 11.63 12.00
N GLU A 156 -7.88 12.32 12.81
CA GLU A 156 -7.56 13.61 13.40
C GLU A 156 -7.06 13.41 14.83
N PRO A 157 -5.96 14.05 15.25
CA PRO A 157 -5.47 14.00 16.62
C PRO A 157 -6.52 14.40 17.66
N GLY A 158 -6.69 13.59 18.70
CA GLY A 158 -7.66 13.81 19.79
C GLY A 158 -9.10 13.45 19.44
N THR A 159 -9.41 13.11 18.20
CA THR A 159 -10.77 12.71 17.80
C THR A 159 -11.10 11.31 18.31
N ILE A 160 -12.35 11.15 18.77
CA ILE A 160 -12.87 9.88 19.28
C ILE A 160 -13.54 9.12 18.13
N TYR A 161 -13.08 7.89 17.90
CA TYR A 161 -13.56 7.01 16.85
C TYR A 161 -14.27 5.79 17.41
N LYS A 162 -15.12 5.18 16.58
CA LYS A 162 -15.46 3.75 16.66
C LYS A 162 -14.67 3.02 15.58
N ILE A 163 -14.02 1.92 15.93
CA ILE A 163 -13.26 1.10 14.98
C ILE A 163 -14.15 -0.08 14.59
N ILE A 164 -14.44 -0.23 13.30
CA ILE A 164 -15.39 -1.23 12.79
C ILE A 164 -14.64 -2.34 12.05
N CYS A 165 -14.93 -3.60 12.40
CA CYS A 165 -14.57 -4.75 11.58
C CYS A 165 -15.48 -4.78 10.34
N SER A 166 -14.92 -4.48 9.16
CA SER A 166 -15.72 -4.35 7.94
C SER A 166 -16.40 -5.65 7.50
N GLU A 167 -15.87 -6.80 7.90
CA GLU A 167 -16.41 -8.12 7.56
C GLU A 167 -17.53 -8.53 8.51
N ALA A 168 -17.33 -8.39 9.82
CA ALA A 168 -18.32 -8.77 10.83
C ALA A 168 -19.39 -7.70 11.09
N GLY A 169 -19.15 -6.44 10.70
CA GLY A 169 -20.03 -5.31 11.00
C GLY A 169 -20.07 -4.93 12.49
N THR A 170 -19.15 -5.45 13.30
CA THR A 170 -19.02 -5.18 14.73
C THR A 170 -17.99 -4.09 15.01
N VAL A 171 -18.09 -3.45 16.18
CA VAL A 171 -17.11 -2.47 16.67
C VAL A 171 -16.13 -3.11 17.66
N VAL A 172 -14.92 -2.57 17.71
CA VAL A 172 -13.91 -2.90 18.72
C VAL A 172 -14.40 -2.44 20.09
N ASN A 173 -14.70 -3.41 20.96
CA ASN A 173 -15.24 -3.24 22.30
C ASN A 173 -14.24 -3.73 23.34
N LEU A 174 -13.95 -2.91 24.33
CA LEU A 174 -13.17 -3.31 25.52
C LEU A 174 -14.13 -3.68 26.64
N ASP A 175 -14.02 -4.88 27.21
CA ASP A 175 -14.80 -5.25 28.38
C ASP A 175 -14.07 -4.95 29.71
N ASP A 176 -14.77 -5.19 30.83
CA ASP A 176 -14.24 -4.91 32.17
C ASP A 176 -13.07 -5.83 32.55
N SER A 177 -12.91 -6.98 31.89
CA SER A 177 -11.76 -7.87 32.07
C SER A 177 -10.52 -7.38 31.31
N GLY A 178 -10.67 -6.34 30.49
CA GLY A 178 -9.62 -5.79 29.64
C GLY A 178 -9.50 -6.50 28.29
N VAL A 179 -10.37 -7.47 27.98
CA VAL A 179 -10.36 -8.18 26.70
C VAL A 179 -10.98 -7.28 25.63
N VAL A 180 -10.37 -7.26 24.45
CA VAL A 180 -10.94 -6.62 23.26
C VAL A 180 -11.65 -7.66 22.41
N SER A 181 -12.89 -7.39 22.07
CA SER A 181 -13.74 -8.25 21.24
C SER A 181 -14.57 -7.43 20.25
N GLY A 182 -15.19 -8.11 19.27
CA GLY A 182 -16.17 -7.48 18.39
C GLY A 182 -17.54 -7.48 19.03
N HIS A 183 -18.21 -6.31 19.09
CA HIS A 183 -19.57 -6.19 19.63
C HIS A 183 -20.47 -5.35 18.71
N HIS A 184 -21.79 -5.50 18.82
CA HIS A 184 -22.71 -4.55 18.19
C HIS A 184 -22.54 -3.15 18.78
N TYR A 185 -22.57 -2.14 17.91
CA TYR A 185 -22.44 -0.76 18.36
C TYR A 185 -23.66 -0.37 19.20
N ASN A 186 -23.43 0.08 20.43
CA ASN A 186 -24.47 0.49 21.38
C ASN A 186 -24.14 1.84 22.05
N GLU A 187 -23.27 2.64 21.42
CA GLU A 187 -22.80 3.93 21.92
C GLU A 187 -22.04 3.90 23.25
N GLY A 188 -21.75 2.71 23.79
CA GLY A 188 -20.99 2.51 25.02
C GLY A 188 -19.62 3.18 24.96
N ARG A 189 -19.20 3.80 26.08
CA ARG A 189 -17.88 4.46 26.18
C ARG A 189 -16.72 3.48 25.96
N ASN A 190 -16.95 2.20 26.25
CA ASN A 190 -16.01 1.12 26.07
C ASN A 190 -15.83 0.70 24.59
N GLN A 191 -16.62 1.27 23.67
CA GLN A 191 -16.51 1.13 22.21
C GLN A 191 -15.93 2.39 21.53
N LYS A 192 -15.48 3.37 22.31
CA LYS A 192 -14.99 4.68 21.85
C LYS A 192 -13.48 4.78 22.11
N TRP A 193 -12.73 5.14 21.08
CA TRP A 193 -11.26 5.14 21.08
C TRP A 193 -10.74 6.50 20.63
N GLU A 194 -10.04 7.21 21.51
CA GLU A 194 -9.35 8.46 21.20
C GLU A 194 -8.07 8.16 20.42
N ALA A 195 -7.91 8.79 19.26
CA ALA A 195 -6.72 8.65 18.43
C ALA A 195 -5.65 9.68 18.83
N ILE A 196 -4.47 9.19 19.19
CA ILE A 196 -3.35 10.04 19.66
C ILE A 196 -2.15 9.81 18.74
N PRO A 197 -1.67 10.82 18.01
CA PRO A 197 -0.51 10.68 17.15
C PRO A 197 0.77 10.52 17.99
N THR A 198 1.75 9.82 17.44
CA THR A 198 3.11 9.77 17.99
C THR A 198 4.09 10.57 17.12
N ASN A 199 5.34 10.65 17.55
CA ASN A 199 6.41 11.29 16.77
C ASN A 199 6.90 10.44 15.58
N SER A 200 6.38 9.22 15.38
CA SER A 200 6.89 8.24 14.39
C SER A 200 5.88 7.85 13.31
N ASP A 201 4.93 8.74 12.99
CA ASP A 201 3.82 8.46 12.06
C ASP A 201 3.01 7.20 12.45
N THR A 202 2.92 6.94 13.76
CA THR A 202 2.09 5.88 14.34
C THR A 202 1.02 6.48 15.23
N TRP A 203 0.03 5.67 15.60
CA TRP A 203 -1.13 6.11 16.36
C TRP A 203 -1.33 5.23 17.59
N LEU A 204 -1.68 5.86 18.71
CA LEU A 204 -2.21 5.19 19.88
C LEU A 204 -3.74 5.29 19.82
N PHE A 205 -4.42 4.29 20.36
CA PHE A 205 -5.87 4.31 20.52
C PHE A 205 -6.21 4.09 21.99
N LYS A 206 -6.65 5.15 22.68
CA LYS A 206 -6.98 5.11 24.10
C LYS A 206 -8.48 4.94 24.29
N ASN A 207 -8.88 3.91 25.04
CA ASN A 207 -10.28 3.66 25.33
C ASN A 207 -10.84 4.76 26.24
N HIS A 208 -11.98 5.34 25.85
CA HIS A 208 -12.56 6.47 26.57
C HIS A 208 -13.21 6.07 27.92
N PHE A 209 -13.57 4.81 28.12
CA PHE A 209 -14.13 4.33 29.38
C PHE A 209 -13.05 4.02 30.42
N SER A 210 -12.06 3.19 30.06
CA SER A 210 -11.08 2.66 31.02
C SER A 210 -9.77 3.46 31.05
N GLY A 211 -9.50 4.28 30.03
CA GLY A 211 -8.20 4.94 29.85
C GLY A 211 -7.07 4.02 29.39
N LYS A 212 -7.33 2.72 29.17
CA LYS A 212 -6.36 1.76 28.64
C LYS A 212 -6.14 1.94 27.15
N TYR A 213 -4.96 1.57 26.66
CA TYR A 213 -4.61 1.60 25.23
C TYR A 213 -4.96 0.28 24.55
N LEU A 214 -5.45 0.36 23.31
CA LEU A 214 -5.55 -0.79 22.42
C LEU A 214 -4.14 -1.31 22.16
N GLY A 215 -3.83 -2.54 22.56
CA GLY A 215 -2.48 -3.08 22.44
C GLY A 215 -2.45 -4.60 22.43
N ILE A 216 -1.25 -5.14 22.41
CA ILE A 216 -0.98 -6.57 22.46
C ILE A 216 -0.54 -6.92 23.90
N TRP A 217 -1.12 -7.96 24.49
CA TRP A 217 -0.88 -8.32 25.90
C TRP A 217 0.48 -8.99 26.18
N VAL A 218 1.25 -9.30 25.15
CA VAL A 218 2.53 -10.02 25.27
C VAL A 218 3.65 -9.21 24.67
N ASP A 219 4.86 -9.40 25.18
CA ASP A 219 6.06 -8.71 24.69
C ASP A 219 6.45 -9.15 23.27
N LEU A 220 6.14 -10.40 22.91
CA LEU A 220 6.45 -11.00 21.61
C LEU A 220 5.17 -11.49 20.93
N PRO A 221 4.64 -10.74 19.94
CA PRO A 221 3.43 -11.14 19.24
C PRO A 221 3.67 -12.40 18.39
N ALA A 222 2.73 -13.34 18.46
CA ALA A 222 2.68 -14.55 17.66
C ALA A 222 1.27 -14.74 17.06
N ASN A 223 1.11 -15.70 16.15
CA ASN A 223 -0.21 -16.04 15.63
C ASN A 223 -1.12 -16.48 16.78
N GLY A 224 -2.32 -15.88 16.85
CA GLY A 224 -3.29 -16.13 17.92
C GLY A 224 -3.09 -15.28 19.17
N THR A 225 -2.06 -14.42 19.22
CA THR A 225 -1.92 -13.44 20.31
C THR A 225 -3.13 -12.51 20.36
N LEU A 226 -3.68 -12.34 21.57
CA LEU A 226 -4.83 -11.50 21.80
C LEU A 226 -4.47 -10.01 21.78
N VAL A 227 -5.38 -9.23 21.20
CA VAL A 227 -5.44 -7.78 21.36
C VAL A 227 -6.29 -7.49 22.59
N GLY A 228 -5.90 -6.51 23.39
CA GLY A 228 -6.61 -6.15 24.61
C GLY A 228 -6.34 -4.71 25.04
N GLY A 229 -6.94 -4.32 26.16
CA GLY A 229 -6.62 -3.08 26.85
C GLY A 229 -5.32 -3.24 27.64
N THR A 230 -4.38 -2.32 27.44
CA THR A 230 -3.06 -2.28 28.08
C THR A 230 -2.87 -0.97 28.82
N ASP A 231 -2.13 -0.98 29.92
CA ASP A 231 -1.80 0.27 30.64
C ASP A 231 -0.67 1.04 29.95
N ASN A 232 0.22 0.34 29.26
CA ASN A 232 1.30 0.92 28.47
C ASN A 232 0.81 1.27 27.05
N PRO A 233 1.18 2.43 26.50
CA PRO A 233 0.85 2.77 25.11
C PRO A 233 1.39 1.75 24.11
N PHE A 234 0.58 1.40 23.12
CA PHE A 234 0.98 0.56 21.99
C PHE A 234 0.75 1.31 20.68
N ALA A 235 1.81 1.45 19.89
CA ALA A 235 1.80 2.19 18.64
C ALA A 235 1.30 1.31 17.48
N TRP A 236 0.29 1.80 16.77
CA TRP A 236 -0.31 1.17 15.60
C TRP A 236 0.04 1.90 14.31
N ASP A 237 0.27 1.10 13.27
CA ASP A 237 0.42 1.59 11.92
C ASP A 237 -0.96 1.62 11.27
N VAL A 238 -1.46 2.84 11.04
CA VAL A 238 -2.74 3.02 10.34
C VAL A 238 -2.46 3.14 8.85
N ILE A 239 -2.86 2.14 8.08
CA ILE A 239 -2.67 2.15 6.62
C ILE A 239 -4.03 2.45 5.98
N PRO A 240 -4.18 3.60 5.30
CA PRO A 240 -5.42 3.88 4.61
C PRO A 240 -5.68 2.88 3.50
N LYS A 241 -6.90 2.35 3.45
CA LYS A 241 -7.32 1.45 2.38
C LYS A 241 -7.81 2.27 1.18
N TYR A 242 -7.23 2.01 0.02
CA TYR A 242 -7.70 2.56 -1.25
C TYR A 242 -8.58 1.54 -1.95
N VAL A 243 -9.74 1.98 -2.44
CA VAL A 243 -10.65 1.19 -3.26
C VAL A 243 -10.80 1.92 -4.59
N ASN A 244 -10.49 1.25 -5.71
CA ASN A 244 -10.49 1.85 -7.04
C ASN A 244 -9.62 3.11 -7.15
N GLY A 245 -8.47 3.15 -6.46
CA GLY A 245 -7.55 4.29 -6.47
C GLY A 245 -8.04 5.54 -5.72
N LYS A 246 -9.19 5.45 -5.03
CA LYS A 246 -9.68 6.51 -4.14
C LYS A 246 -9.55 6.07 -2.69
N LEU A 247 -9.21 7.02 -1.82
CA LEU A 247 -9.22 6.79 -0.37
C LEU A 247 -10.62 6.34 0.05
N CYS A 248 -10.73 5.21 0.74
CA CYS A 248 -12.02 4.70 1.20
C CYS A 248 -12.53 5.56 2.37
N ASN A 249 -13.12 6.71 2.04
CA ASN A 249 -13.78 7.57 3.01
C ASN A 249 -15.20 7.04 3.25
N ARG A 250 -15.35 6.01 4.10
CA ARG A 250 -16.67 5.56 4.60
C ARG A 250 -17.23 6.51 5.68
N ASN A 251 -17.13 7.82 5.45
CA ASN A 251 -17.86 8.82 6.23
C ASN A 251 -19.28 9.06 5.66
N SER A 252 -19.72 8.28 4.67
CA SER A 252 -21.12 8.25 4.23
C SER A 252 -21.95 7.53 5.28
N VAL A 253 -22.42 8.31 6.27
CA VAL A 253 -23.54 7.97 7.15
C VAL A 253 -24.74 7.62 6.26
N MET A 254 -25.22 6.39 6.36
CA MET A 254 -26.64 6.06 6.16
C MET A 254 -27.31 6.11 7.52
#